data_AF-A0A2J4Y585-F1
#
_entry.id   AF-A0A2J4Y585-F1
#
_cell.length_a   1.000
_cell.length_b   1.000
_cell.length_c   1.000
_cell.angle_alpha   90.00
_cell.angle_beta   90.00
_cell.angle_gamma   90.00
#
_symmetry.space_group_name_H-M   'P 1'
#
loop_
_entity.id
_entity.type
_entity.pdbx_description
1 polymer ?
#
loop_
_entity_poly.entity_id
_entity_poly.type
_entity_poly.pdbx_seq_one_letter_code
_entity_poly.pdbx_strand_id
1 'polypeptide(L)'
;MISLLALWLAGCSAPPQTIRTPPDAVYHLDQGDEINIAVSGEQDLTMRVKIDNSGSVDYPYIGSLMLKGKTPEQVGNEIADKLRGNYLQAPMVTVSIAEYRKIYLLG
;
A
#
# COMPACT_ATOMS: atom_id res chain seq x y z
N MET A 1 23.63 16.86 -69.78
CA MET A 1 23.29 15.42 -69.89
C MET A 1 24.32 14.65 -69.09
N ILE A 2 24.09 14.18 -67.86
CA ILE A 2 22.90 13.51 -67.32
C ILE A 2 22.83 13.71 -65.79
N SER A 3 21.62 14.00 -65.30
CA SER A 3 21.19 14.08 -63.88
C SER A 3 21.50 12.76 -63.13
N LEU A 4 22.08 12.82 -61.93
CA LEU A 4 21.39 12.96 -60.63
C LEU A 4 20.28 11.92 -60.38
N LEU A 5 20.55 10.89 -59.55
CA LEU A 5 19.60 10.41 -58.52
C LEU A 5 20.27 9.39 -57.57
N ALA A 6 20.86 9.88 -56.48
CA ALA A 6 21.22 9.04 -55.35
C ALA A 6 19.98 8.86 -54.47
N LEU A 7 19.41 7.66 -54.51
CA LEU A 7 18.21 7.27 -53.77
C LEU A 7 18.56 7.12 -52.28
N TRP A 8 18.30 8.15 -51.48
CA TRP A 8 18.42 8.08 -50.02
C TRP A 8 17.24 7.27 -49.45
N LEU A 9 17.51 6.03 -49.06
CA LEU A 9 16.64 5.27 -48.17
C LEU A 9 16.76 5.85 -46.75
N ALA A 10 15.86 6.79 -46.41
CA ALA A 10 15.69 7.25 -45.05
C ALA A 10 15.01 6.15 -44.22
N GLY A 11 15.82 5.31 -43.57
CA GLY A 11 15.34 4.38 -42.55
C GLY A 11 14.95 5.16 -41.29
N CYS A 12 13.66 5.32 -41.03
CA CYS A 12 13.17 5.74 -39.72
C CYS A 12 13.39 4.60 -38.70
N SER A 13 14.51 4.62 -37.97
CA SER A 13 14.64 3.85 -36.74
C SER A 13 13.97 4.64 -35.62
N ALA A 14 12.73 4.28 -35.28
CA ALA A 14 12.10 4.77 -34.06
C ALA A 14 12.83 4.15 -32.85
N PRO A 15 13.30 4.95 -31.87
CA PRO A 15 13.87 4.41 -30.65
C PRO A 15 12.79 3.63 -29.89
N PRO A 16 13.13 2.49 -29.26
CA PRO A 16 12.18 1.74 -28.47
C PRO A 16 11.65 2.64 -27.35
N GLN A 17 10.35 2.92 -27.39
CA GLN A 17 9.66 3.63 -26.34
C GLN A 17 9.62 2.68 -25.13
N THR A 18 10.55 2.83 -24.20
CA THR A 18 10.43 2.18 -22.89
C THR A 18 9.20 2.75 -22.23
N ILE A 19 8.09 2.01 -22.27
CA ILE A 19 6.93 2.28 -21.44
C ILE A 19 7.44 2.23 -20.00
N ARG A 20 7.64 3.42 -19.41
CA ARG A 20 7.90 3.54 -17.99
C ARG A 20 6.59 3.20 -17.30
N THR A 21 6.40 1.93 -16.97
CA THR A 21 5.39 1.55 -15.98
C THR A 21 5.71 2.41 -14.75
N PRO A 22 4.83 3.34 -14.33
CA PRO A 22 5.04 4.02 -13.07
C PRO A 22 5.21 2.92 -12.01
N PRO A 23 6.20 3.03 -11.10
CA PRO A 23 6.38 2.03 -10.07
C PRO A 23 5.03 1.78 -9.42
N ASP A 24 4.64 0.50 -9.28
CA ASP A 24 3.41 0.12 -8.58
C ASP A 24 3.36 0.93 -7.28
N ALA A 25 2.47 1.93 -7.23
CA ALA A 25 2.50 2.92 -6.17
C ALA A 25 2.01 2.23 -4.90
N VAL A 26 2.96 1.73 -4.11
CA VAL A 26 2.69 1.09 -2.84
C VAL A 26 2.00 2.09 -1.94
N TYR A 27 0.76 1.80 -1.57
CA TYR A 27 0.00 2.66 -0.69
C TYR A 27 0.51 2.52 0.75
N HIS A 28 0.81 3.66 1.36
CA HIS A 28 1.17 3.76 2.75
C HIS A 28 0.02 4.40 3.52
N LEU A 29 -0.34 3.76 4.63
CA LEU A 29 -1.37 4.21 5.53
C LEU A 29 -0.99 5.57 6.13
N ASP A 30 -2.00 6.41 6.35
CA ASP A 30 -1.85 7.70 6.99
C ASP A 30 -3.07 8.02 7.88
N GLN A 31 -2.98 9.11 8.62
CA GLN A 31 -4.07 9.61 9.46
C GLN A 31 -5.36 9.79 8.65
N GLY A 32 -6.48 9.40 9.26
CA GLY A 32 -7.80 9.52 8.67
C GLY A 32 -8.23 8.34 7.78
N ASP A 33 -7.33 7.41 7.45
CA ASP A 33 -7.71 6.15 6.81
C ASP A 33 -8.45 5.25 7.80
N GLU A 34 -9.35 4.43 7.29
CA GLU A 34 -10.04 3.39 8.04
C GLU A 34 -9.61 2.03 7.53
N ILE A 35 -9.18 1.15 8.43
CA ILE A 35 -8.67 -0.18 8.10
C ILE A 35 -9.51 -1.26 8.78
N ASN A 36 -9.59 -2.41 8.13
CA ASN A 36 -10.15 -3.63 8.69
C ASN A 36 -9.02 -4.59 9.03
N ILE A 37 -8.89 -4.92 10.31
CA ILE A 37 -7.94 -5.91 10.83
C ILE A 37 -8.73 -7.19 11.08
N ALA A 38 -8.36 -8.27 10.41
CA ALA A 38 -8.97 -9.58 10.58
C ALA A 38 -7.94 -10.57 11.10
N VAL A 39 -8.26 -11.22 12.22
CA VAL A 39 -7.43 -12.28 12.82
C VAL A 39 -8.16 -13.60 12.67
N SER A 40 -7.55 -14.55 11.97
CA SER A 40 -8.21 -15.84 11.69
C SER A 40 -8.52 -16.60 12.97
N GLY A 41 -9.79 -16.97 13.15
CA GLY A 41 -10.26 -17.70 14.34
C GLY A 41 -10.57 -16.82 15.55
N GLU A 42 -10.22 -15.53 15.52
CA GLU A 42 -10.32 -14.63 16.67
C GLU A 42 -11.22 -13.42 16.34
N GLN A 43 -12.53 -13.56 16.62
CA GLN A 43 -13.50 -12.49 16.37
C GLN A 43 -13.27 -11.26 17.26
N ASP A 44 -12.85 -11.47 18.50
CA ASP A 44 -12.60 -10.39 19.47
C ASP A 44 -11.40 -9.50 19.08
N LEU A 45 -10.53 -10.01 18.20
CA LEU A 45 -9.39 -9.30 17.63
C LEU A 45 -9.66 -8.76 16.22
N THR A 46 -10.81 -9.12 15.64
CA THR A 46 -11.22 -8.68 14.30
C THR A 46 -12.05 -7.41 14.42
N MET A 47 -11.51 -6.30 13.93
CA MET A 47 -12.14 -5.00 14.08
C MET A 47 -11.82 -4.03 12.95
N ARG A 48 -12.74 -3.09 12.77
CA ARG A 48 -12.55 -1.93 11.91
C ARG A 48 -12.16 -0.73 12.76
N VAL A 49 -11.05 -0.09 12.42
CA VAL A 49 -10.49 1.02 13.18
C VAL A 49 -10.05 2.15 12.25
N LYS A 50 -10.22 3.37 12.72
CA LYS A 50 -9.77 4.57 12.03
C LYS A 50 -8.43 5.02 12.60
N ILE A 51 -7.47 5.31 11.73
CA ILE A 51 -6.16 5.84 12.10
C ILE A 51 -6.34 7.27 12.61
N ASP A 52 -5.88 7.50 13.84
CA ASP A 52 -6.00 8.80 14.50
C ASP A 52 -5.09 9.87 13.87
N ASN A 53 -5.17 11.10 14.40
CA ASN A 53 -4.33 12.21 13.93
C ASN A 53 -2.83 12.04 14.25
N SER A 54 -2.47 11.18 15.20
CA SER A 54 -1.07 10.83 15.49
C SER A 54 -0.50 9.84 14.47
N GLY A 55 -1.37 9.17 13.70
CA GLY A 55 -0.99 8.09 12.81
C GLY A 55 -1.01 6.70 13.47
N SER A 56 -1.68 6.58 14.61
CA SER A 56 -1.70 5.37 15.43
C SER A 56 -3.12 4.82 15.61
N VAL A 57 -3.19 3.59 16.11
CA VAL A 57 -4.44 2.96 16.58
C VAL A 57 -4.17 2.23 17.89
N ASP A 58 -5.17 2.18 18.77
CA ASP A 58 -5.13 1.30 19.94
C ASP A 58 -5.65 -0.09 19.57
N TYR A 59 -4.87 -1.12 19.90
CA TYR A 59 -5.21 -2.50 19.60
C TYR A 59 -5.21 -3.35 20.89
N PRO A 60 -6.18 -4.27 21.05
CA PRO A 60 -6.25 -5.12 22.24
C PRO A 60 -4.94 -5.85 22.53
N TYR A 61 -4.60 -5.98 23.81
CA TYR A 61 -3.43 -6.69 24.35
C TYR A 61 -2.05 -6.07 24.05
N ILE A 62 -1.85 -5.47 22.88
CA ILE A 62 -0.56 -4.94 22.43
C ILE A 62 -0.48 -3.41 22.48
N GLY A 63 -1.60 -2.75 22.79
CA GLY A 63 -1.67 -1.31 23.04
C GLY A 63 -1.60 -0.48 21.75
N SER A 64 -0.97 0.68 21.85
CA SER A 64 -0.88 1.63 20.74
C SER A 64 0.11 1.18 19.67
N LEU A 65 -0.31 1.25 18.40
CA LEU A 65 0.47 0.89 17.23
C LEU A 65 0.58 2.07 16.26
N MET A 66 1.81 2.47 15.94
CA MET A 66 2.06 3.47 14.89
C MET A 66 1.86 2.83 13.51
N LEU A 67 0.86 3.26 12.75
CA LEU A 67 0.54 2.72 11.43
C LEU A 67 0.98 3.62 10.28
N LYS A 68 1.18 4.91 10.55
CA LYS A 68 1.58 5.90 9.56
C LYS A 68 2.85 5.49 8.82
N GLY A 69 2.80 5.57 7.50
CA GLY A 69 3.92 5.21 6.62
C GLY A 69 4.09 3.71 6.41
N LYS A 70 3.25 2.85 7.03
CA LYS A 70 3.30 1.40 6.82
C LYS A 70 2.31 0.97 5.75
N THR A 71 2.63 -0.12 5.07
CA THR A 71 1.66 -0.81 4.20
C THR A 71 0.71 -1.66 5.06
N PRO A 72 -0.50 -1.99 4.58
CA PRO A 72 -1.39 -2.92 5.28
C PRO A 72 -0.70 -4.26 5.61
N GLU A 73 0.12 -4.78 4.70
CA GLU A 73 0.90 -6.00 4.92
C GLU A 73 1.89 -5.86 6.08
N GLN A 74 2.63 -4.76 6.14
CA GLN A 74 3.56 -4.49 7.24
C GLN A 74 2.84 -4.41 8.58
N VAL A 75 1.66 -3.77 8.62
CA VAL A 75 0.83 -3.71 9.82
C VAL A 75 0.35 -5.10 10.25
N GLY A 76 -0.12 -5.91 9.30
CA GLY A 76 -0.54 -7.29 9.59
C GLY A 76 0.58 -8.13 10.18
N ASN A 77 1.79 -8.05 9.59
CA ASN A 77 2.96 -8.74 10.09
C ASN A 77 3.35 -8.29 11.50
N GLU A 78 3.36 -6.98 11.77
CA GLU A 78 3.68 -6.47 13.10
C GLU A 78 2.67 -6.89 14.18
N ILE A 79 1.37 -6.85 13.86
CA ILE A 79 0.33 -7.32 14.78
C ILE A 79 0.50 -8.82 15.04
N ALA A 80 0.72 -9.62 13.99
CA ALA A 80 0.97 -11.05 14.13
C ALA A 80 2.19 -11.32 15.02
N ASP A 81 3.27 -10.56 14.86
CA ASP A 81 4.51 -10.69 15.64
C ASP A 81 4.30 -10.32 17.11
N LYS A 82 3.56 -9.24 17.40
CA LYS A 82 3.28 -8.81 18.78
C LYS A 82 2.30 -9.74 19.51
N LEU A 83 1.36 -10.36 18.79
CA LEU A 83 0.40 -11.32 19.36
C LEU A 83 1.02 -12.71 19.59
N ARG A 84 2.05 -13.06 18.81
CA ARG A 84 2.66 -14.39 18.86
C ARG A 84 3.29 -14.68 20.22
N GLY A 85 3.09 -15.90 20.72
CA GLY A 85 3.68 -16.40 21.96
C GLY A 85 2.84 -16.08 23.18
N ASN A 86 2.71 -14.81 23.54
CA ASN A 86 2.01 -14.41 24.77
C ASN A 86 0.48 -14.49 24.68
N TYR A 87 -0.08 -14.34 23.47
CA TYR A 87 -1.53 -14.31 23.25
C TYR A 87 -2.00 -15.40 22.29
N LEU A 88 -1.30 -15.61 21.17
CA LEU A 88 -1.66 -16.58 20.13
C LEU A 88 -0.44 -17.40 19.71
N GLN A 89 -0.61 -18.68 19.38
CA GLN A 89 0.53 -19.52 18.95
C GLN A 89 0.98 -19.21 17.52
N ALA A 90 0.04 -19.12 16.59
CA ALA A 90 0.30 -18.87 15.17
C ALA A 90 -0.78 -17.94 14.58
N PRO A 91 -0.79 -16.65 14.96
CA PRO A 91 -1.78 -15.71 14.46
C PRO A 91 -1.61 -15.47 12.96
N MET A 92 -2.71 -15.53 12.22
CA MET A 92 -2.80 -15.08 10.83
C MET A 92 -3.61 -13.80 10.79
N VAL A 93 -2.96 -12.69 10.42
CA VAL A 93 -3.55 -11.35 10.44
C VAL A 93 -3.58 -10.77 9.04
N THR A 94 -4.77 -10.35 8.62
CA THR A 94 -4.98 -9.67 7.33
C THR A 94 -5.46 -8.25 7.60
N VAL A 95 -4.82 -7.28 6.98
CA VAL A 95 -5.21 -5.87 7.06
C VAL A 95 -5.61 -5.38 5.68
N SER A 96 -6.77 -4.76 5.59
CA SER A 96 -7.27 -4.13 4.37
C SER A 96 -7.76 -2.71 4.66
N ILE A 97 -7.75 -1.86 3.64
CA ILE A 97 -8.26 -0.49 3.75
C ILE A 97 -9.76 -0.53 3.52
N ALA A 98 -10.54 -0.09 4.51
CA ALA A 98 -11.99 0.00 4.44
C ALA A 98 -12.44 1.34 3.83
N GLU A 99 -11.81 2.45 4.22
CA GLU A 99 -12.06 3.79 3.65
C GLU A 99 -10.75 4.57 3.58
N TYR A 100 -10.50 5.23 2.45
CA TYR A 100 -9.37 6.13 2.28
C TYR A 100 -9.71 7.51 2.83
N ARG A 101 -8.71 8.22 3.36
CA ARG A 101 -8.88 9.61 3.79
C ARG A 101 -9.42 10.52 2.67
N LYS A 102 -10.32 11.42 3.03
CA LYS A 102 -10.89 12.41 2.12
C LYS A 102 -9.93 13.57 1.94
N ILE A 103 -9.58 13.88 0.69
CA ILE A 103 -8.83 15.09 0.32
C ILE A 103 -9.77 16.06 -0.40
N TYR A 104 -9.85 17.30 0.09
CA TYR A 104 -10.63 18.36 -0.54
C TYR A 104 -9.71 19.15 -1.47
N LEU A 105 -9.91 18.99 -2.78
CA LEU A 105 -9.26 19.82 -3.77
C LEU A 105 -10.10 21.09 -3.94
N LEU A 106 -9.73 22.16 -3.22
CA LEU A 106 -10.30 23.49 -3.44
C LEU A 106 -9.63 24.07 -4.68
N GLY A 107 -10.44 24.37 -5.70
CA GLY A 107 -10.04 25.07 -6.92
C GLY A 107 -10.72 26.43 -7.01
#